data_AF-A0A1I7W586-F1
#
_entry.id   AF-A0A1I7W586-F1
#
_cell.length_a   1.000
_cell.length_b   1.000
_cell.length_c   1.000
_cell.angle_alpha   90.00
_cell.angle_beta   90.00
_cell.angle_gamma   90.00
#
_symmetry.space_group_name_H-M   'P 1'
#
loop_
_entity.id
_entity.type
_entity.pdbx_description
1 polymer ?
#
loop_
_entity_poly.entity_id
_entity_poly.type
_entity_poly.pdbx_seq_one_letter_code
_entity_poly.pdbx_strand_id
1 'polypeptide(L)'
;MGQNGCEVTYINHSDPKGKIPPWLTNHLTKVIGPKFIKKIHKACLKYEHWKQDNCPNWKPWIYPEQQMNFMRINLSECQPRMYNTNEAVSGIDETGIACDSIDANNTSDED
;
A
#
# COMPACT_ATOMS: atom_id res chain seq x y z
N MET A 1 -24.92 -1.97 11.46
CA MET A 1 -23.73 -2.70 10.95
C MET A 1 -23.85 -4.13 11.46
N GLY A 2 -24.02 -5.10 10.56
CA GLY A 2 -24.41 -6.48 10.89
C GLY A 2 -23.26 -7.48 10.86
N GLN A 3 -23.56 -8.75 11.14
CA GLN A 3 -22.59 -9.87 11.23
C GLN A 3 -21.72 -10.10 9.98
N ASN A 4 -22.09 -9.55 8.81
CA ASN A 4 -21.47 -9.87 7.52
C ASN A 4 -20.77 -8.67 6.84
N GLY A 5 -20.41 -7.62 7.58
CA GLY A 5 -19.74 -6.46 7.00
C GLY A 5 -18.84 -5.72 7.97
N CYS A 6 -17.85 -5.01 7.42
CA CYS A 6 -16.97 -4.11 8.16
C CYS A 6 -16.76 -2.81 7.38
N GLU A 7 -16.38 -1.75 8.09
CA GLU A 7 -15.94 -0.49 7.51
C GLU A 7 -14.44 -0.35 7.71
N VAL A 8 -13.71 0.00 6.64
CA VAL A 8 -12.25 0.12 6.66
C VAL A 8 -11.86 1.48 6.11
N THR A 9 -11.13 2.25 6.91
CA THR A 9 -10.58 3.55 6.51
C THR A 9 -9.07 3.43 6.28
N TYR A 10 -8.63 3.74 5.08
CA TYR A 10 -7.21 3.73 4.71
C TYR A 10 -6.63 5.13 4.72
N ILE A 11 -5.57 5.34 5.51
CA ILE A 11 -4.81 6.59 5.59
C ILE A 11 -3.36 6.27 5.27
N ASN A 12 -2.77 7.02 4.35
CA ASN A 12 -1.36 6.88 4.00
C ASN A 12 -0.68 8.25 4.00
N HIS A 13 0.49 8.30 4.63
CA HIS A 13 1.42 9.42 4.56
C HIS A 13 2.81 8.86 4.21
N SER A 14 3.19 9.03 2.94
CA SER A 14 4.48 8.60 2.42
C SER A 14 5.17 9.80 1.79
N ASP A 15 6.34 10.16 2.29
CA ASP A 15 7.21 11.16 1.69
C ASP A 15 8.29 10.44 0.86
N PRO A 16 8.17 10.42 -0.48
CA PRO A 16 9.12 9.75 -1.36
C PRO A 16 10.46 10.48 -1.46
N LYS A 17 10.63 11.67 -0.85
CA LYS A 17 11.76 12.59 -1.01
C LYS A 17 11.92 13.06 -2.47
N GLY A 18 11.99 14.39 -2.67
CA GLY A 18 12.07 15.02 -3.99
C GLY A 18 10.75 15.66 -4.44
N LYS A 19 10.75 16.28 -5.63
CA LYS A 19 9.59 17.00 -6.16
C LYS A 19 8.62 16.03 -6.84
N ILE A 20 7.43 15.90 -6.29
CA ILE A 20 6.35 15.11 -6.90
C ILE A 20 5.48 16.05 -7.74
N PRO A 21 5.24 15.76 -9.02
CA PRO A 21 4.32 16.54 -9.82
C PRO A 21 2.91 16.55 -9.21
N PRO A 22 2.20 17.70 -9.18
CA PRO A 22 0.84 17.78 -8.66
C PRO A 22 -0.15 16.85 -9.38
N TRP A 23 0.07 16.55 -10.66
CA TRP A 23 -0.76 15.58 -11.39
C TRP A 23 -0.65 14.18 -10.78
N LEU A 24 0.53 13.79 -10.31
CA LEU A 24 0.80 12.46 -9.77
C LEU A 24 0.18 12.30 -8.39
N THR A 25 0.27 13.31 -7.53
CA THR A 25 -0.42 13.30 -6.23
C THR A 25 -1.93 13.22 -6.43
N ASN A 26 -2.48 14.01 -7.37
CA ASN A 26 -3.90 13.96 -7.73
C ASN A 26 -4.32 12.60 -8.31
N HIS A 27 -3.50 11.99 -9.18
CA HIS A 27 -3.77 10.68 -9.76
C HIS A 27 -3.72 9.57 -8.69
N LEU A 28 -2.73 9.62 -7.79
CA LEU A 28 -2.61 8.66 -6.68
C LEU A 28 -3.84 8.69 -5.77
N THR A 29 -4.26 9.89 -5.36
CA THR A 29 -5.41 10.04 -4.46
C THR A 29 -6.74 9.72 -5.14
N LYS A 30 -6.97 10.22 -6.36
CA LYS A 30 -8.28 10.12 -7.02
C LYS A 30 -8.48 8.83 -7.82
N VAL A 31 -7.41 8.22 -8.33
CA VAL A 31 -7.50 7.06 -9.22
C VAL A 31 -6.95 5.81 -8.55
N ILE A 32 -5.71 5.85 -8.08
CA ILE A 32 -5.05 4.64 -7.54
C ILE A 32 -5.65 4.24 -6.19
N GLY A 33 -5.88 5.19 -5.28
CA GLY A 33 -6.47 4.92 -3.96
C GLY A 33 -7.77 4.12 -4.03
N PRO A 34 -8.82 4.60 -4.74
CA PRO A 34 -10.08 3.87 -4.86
C PRO A 34 -9.92 2.50 -5.54
N LYS A 35 -9.07 2.40 -6.57
CA LYS A 35 -8.78 1.12 -7.25
C LYS A 35 -8.10 0.14 -6.28
N PHE A 36 -7.19 0.61 -5.44
CA PHE A 36 -6.50 -0.20 -4.44
C PHE A 36 -7.48 -0.77 -3.40
N ILE A 37 -8.37 0.07 -2.86
CA ILE A 37 -9.40 -0.40 -1.90
C ILE A 37 -10.34 -1.44 -2.55
N LYS A 38 -10.75 -1.23 -3.81
CA LYS A 38 -11.53 -2.23 -4.56
C LYS A 38 -10.78 -3.56 -4.72
N LYS A 39 -9.47 -3.52 -4.98
CA LYS A 39 -8.63 -4.71 -5.09
C LYS A 39 -8.50 -5.44 -3.74
N ILE A 40 -8.31 -4.71 -2.64
CA ILE A 40 -8.32 -5.31 -1.29
C ILE A 40 -9.65 -6.01 -1.02
N HIS A 41 -10.77 -5.35 -1.31
CA HIS A 41 -12.09 -5.96 -1.13
C HIS A 41 -12.26 -7.26 -1.93
N LYS A 42 -11.89 -7.26 -3.22
CA LYS A 42 -11.88 -8.49 -4.05
C LYS A 42 -10.98 -9.58 -3.43
N ALA A 43 -9.79 -9.20 -2.94
CA ALA A 43 -8.87 -10.14 -2.30
C ALA A 43 -9.45 -10.73 -1.01
N CYS A 44 -10.14 -9.95 -0.18
CA CYS A 44 -10.81 -10.44 1.04
C CYS A 44 -11.86 -11.51 0.72
N LEU A 45 -12.65 -11.33 -0.36
CA LEU A 45 -13.63 -12.32 -0.79
C LEU A 45 -12.98 -13.63 -1.26
N LYS A 46 -11.84 -13.54 -1.95
CA LYS A 46 -11.08 -14.72 -2.45
C LYS A 46 -10.15 -15.34 -1.39
N TYR A 47 -9.91 -14.65 -0.27
CA TYR A 47 -8.88 -15.02 0.72
C TYR A 47 -9.15 -16.37 1.39
N GLU A 48 -10.38 -16.64 1.82
CA GLU A 48 -10.72 -17.89 2.50
C GLU A 48 -10.42 -19.12 1.64
N HIS A 49 -10.77 -19.06 0.35
CA HIS A 49 -10.48 -20.14 -0.59
C HIS A 49 -8.98 -20.28 -0.82
N TRP A 50 -8.28 -19.17 -1.14
CA TRP A 50 -6.82 -19.20 -1.34
C TRP A 50 -6.08 -19.73 -0.10
N LYS A 51 -6.54 -19.38 1.10
CA LYS A 51 -5.88 -19.76 2.36
C LYS A 51 -5.99 -21.25 2.67
N GLN A 52 -7.04 -21.93 2.20
CA GLN A 52 -7.19 -23.38 2.34
C GLN A 52 -6.03 -24.12 1.66
N ASP A 53 -5.58 -23.63 0.50
CA ASP A 53 -4.50 -24.24 -0.28
C ASP A 53 -3.09 -23.75 0.13
N ASN A 54 -3.00 -22.66 0.89
CA ASN A 54 -1.74 -21.97 1.22
C ASN A 54 -1.47 -21.95 2.73
N CYS A 55 -1.13 -23.12 3.27
CA CYS A 55 -0.81 -23.31 4.70
C CYS A 55 -1.90 -22.72 5.62
N PRO A 56 -3.10 -23.34 5.68
CA PRO A 56 -4.26 -22.75 6.35
C PRO A 56 -4.01 -22.45 7.84
N ASN A 57 -3.20 -23.28 8.50
CA ASN A 57 -2.87 -23.15 9.91
C ASN A 57 -1.78 -22.12 10.21
N TRP A 58 -1.04 -21.67 9.19
CA TRP A 58 0.00 -20.66 9.36
C TRP A 58 -0.62 -19.27 9.35
N LYS A 59 -0.82 -18.70 10.54
CA LYS A 59 -1.42 -17.38 10.79
C LYS A 59 -0.66 -16.71 11.94
N PRO A 60 0.60 -16.31 11.70
CA PRO A 60 1.48 -15.78 12.76
C PRO A 60 0.94 -14.50 13.43
N TRP A 61 0.14 -13.71 12.70
CA TRP A 61 -0.54 -12.53 13.24
C TRP A 61 -1.67 -12.87 14.24
N ILE A 62 -2.16 -14.11 14.25
CA ILE A 62 -3.12 -14.64 15.24
C ILE A 62 -2.36 -15.42 16.32
N TYR A 63 -1.37 -16.21 15.91
CA TYR A 63 -0.60 -17.16 16.72
C TYR A 63 0.88 -16.76 16.74
N PRO A 64 1.30 -15.83 17.61
CA PRO A 64 2.65 -15.28 17.62
C PRO A 64 3.74 -16.32 17.94
N GLU A 65 3.39 -17.44 18.57
CA GLU A 65 4.28 -18.58 18.82
C GLU A 65 4.85 -19.18 17.52
N GLN A 66 4.12 -19.05 16.41
CA GLN A 66 4.59 -19.48 15.09
C GLN A 66 5.82 -18.68 14.62
N GLN A 67 6.12 -17.55 15.27
CA GLN A 67 7.26 -16.69 14.94
C GLN A 67 8.42 -16.76 15.95
N MET A 68 8.44 -17.71 16.88
CA MET A 68 9.49 -17.78 17.91
C MET A 68 10.91 -17.93 17.35
N ASN A 69 11.04 -18.55 16.18
CA ASN A 69 12.32 -18.82 15.53
C ASN A 69 12.83 -17.67 14.63
N PHE A 70 12.08 -16.57 14.49
CA PHE A 70 12.53 -15.42 13.71
C PHE A 70 13.44 -14.50 14.53
N MET A 71 14.37 -13.83 13.84
CA MET A 71 15.26 -12.85 14.45
C MET A 71 14.45 -11.73 15.12
N ARG A 72 14.78 -11.45 16.39
CA ARG A 72 14.22 -10.32 17.14
C ARG A 72 15.06 -9.09 16.86
N ILE A 73 14.41 -7.97 16.55
CA ILE A 73 15.08 -6.68 16.40
C ILE A 73 15.27 -6.07 17.78
N ASN A 74 16.50 -5.68 18.11
CA ASN A 74 16.76 -4.90 19.31
C ASN A 74 16.48 -3.42 19.04
N LEU A 75 15.51 -2.84 19.76
CA LEU A 75 15.13 -1.44 19.58
C LEU A 75 16.26 -0.46 19.91
N SER A 76 17.24 -0.84 20.74
CA SER A 76 18.40 0.01 21.02
C SER A 76 19.35 0.15 19.83
N GLU A 77 19.28 -0.77 18.88
CA GLU A 77 20.08 -0.75 17.64
C GLU A 77 19.36 0.01 16.52
N CYS A 78 18.09 0.40 16.72
CA CYS A 78 17.30 1.15 15.74
C CYS A 78 17.57 2.65 15.85
N GLN A 79 17.73 3.32 14.71
CA GLN A 79 17.79 4.78 14.64
C GLN A 79 16.44 5.37 14.21
N PRO A 80 15.94 6.42 14.88
CA PRO A 80 14.71 7.08 14.48
C PRO A 80 14.90 7.79 13.13
N ARG A 81 13.93 7.61 12.23
CA ARG A 81 13.92 8.34 10.96
C ARG A 81 13.45 9.78 11.19
N MET A 82 14.37 10.73 11.07
CA MET A 82 14.05 12.16 11.10
C MET A 82 13.50 12.60 9.74
N TYR A 83 12.33 13.25 9.74
CA TYR A 83 11.74 13.84 8.54
C TYR A 83 12.19 15.31 8.48
N ASN A 84 13.21 15.60 7.67
CA ASN A 84 13.66 16.98 7.41
C ASN A 84 12.78 17.58 6.29
N THR A 85 11.89 18.53 6.64
CA THR A 85 10.96 19.20 5.72
C THR A 85 11.65 20.08 4.65
N ASN A 86 12.97 20.25 4.73
CA ASN A 86 13.74 21.33 4.12
C ASN A 86 14.77 20.90 3.05
N GLU A 87 14.92 19.61 2.74
CA GLU A 87 15.92 19.12 1.77
C GLU A 87 15.39 18.95 0.32
N ALA A 88 14.24 19.54 -0.03
CA ALA A 88 13.60 19.38 -1.35
C ALA A 88 14.07 20.35 -2.45
N VAL A 89 15.25 20.99 -2.33
CA VAL A 89 15.70 22.06 -3.26
C VAL A 89 17.05 21.74 -3.93
N SER A 90 17.25 20.52 -4.40
CA SER A 90 18.35 20.23 -5.35
C SER A 90 18.04 19.18 -6.42
N GLY A 91 16.77 18.76 -6.54
CA GLY A 91 16.32 17.92 -7.65
C GLY A 91 15.90 18.77 -8.86
N ILE A 92 16.43 18.40 -10.04
CA ILE A 92 16.11 18.95 -11.36
C ILE A 92 14.58 19.09 -11.52
N ASP A 93 14.15 20.23 -12.04
CA ASP A 93 12.73 20.59 -12.20
C ASP A 93 12.12 19.93 -13.44
N GLU A 94 11.54 18.74 -13.25
CA GLU A 94 10.80 18.00 -14.29
C GLU A 94 9.27 18.21 -14.19
N THR A 95 8.81 19.27 -13.50
CA THR A 95 7.38 19.54 -13.31
C THR A 95 6.60 19.84 -14.61
N GLY A 96 7.31 20.03 -15.74
CA GLY A 96 6.75 20.25 -17.07
C GLY A 96 6.50 19.00 -17.92
N ILE A 97 6.74 17.78 -17.42
CA ILE A 97 6.46 16.56 -18.18
C ILE A 97 4.94 16.32 -18.22
N ALA A 98 4.33 16.56 -19.39
CA ALA A 98 2.94 16.19 -19.67
C ALA A 98 2.80 14.66 -19.69
N CYS A 99 1.79 14.13 -19.00
CA CYS A 99 1.44 12.73 -19.14
C CYS A 99 0.74 12.54 -20.49
N ASP A 100 1.45 12.05 -21.49
CA ASP A 100 0.78 11.41 -22.62
C ASP A 100 -0.10 10.29 -22.08
N SER A 101 -1.34 10.27 -22.57
CA SER A 101 -2.43 9.49 -22.02
C SER A 101 -2.08 8.01 -21.98
N ILE A 102 -1.76 7.51 -20.79
CA ILE A 102 -1.74 6.07 -20.54
C ILE A 102 -3.20 5.64 -20.62
N ASP A 103 -3.56 5.09 -21.77
CA ASP A 103 -4.89 4.58 -22.08
C ASP A 103 -5.42 3.76 -20.90
N ALA A 104 -6.51 4.24 -20.32
CA ALA A 104 -7.22 3.58 -19.23
C ALA A 104 -7.90 2.26 -19.65
N ASN A 105 -7.57 1.73 -20.84
CA ASN A 105 -8.23 0.60 -21.49
C ASN A 105 -7.26 -0.54 -21.83
N ASN A 106 -6.51 -1.03 -20.85
CA ASN A 106 -6.00 -2.41 -20.91
C ASN A 106 -5.94 -3.03 -19.51
N THR A 107 -7.03 -3.67 -19.12
CA THR A 107 -7.03 -5.13 -18.98
C THR A 107 -8.46 -5.56 -18.69
N SER A 108 -8.98 -6.38 -19.58
CA SER A 108 -10.22 -7.13 -19.43
C SER A 108 -10.18 -7.86 -18.08
N ASP A 109 -11.15 -7.56 -17.21
CA ASP A 109 -11.52 -8.45 -16.11
C ASP A 109 -12.29 -9.62 -16.77
N GLU A 110 -11.60 -10.61 -17.34
CA GLU A 110 -12.13 -11.97 -17.50
C GLU A 110 -11.62 -12.81 -16.31
N ASP A 111 -12.59 -13.42 -15.61
CA ASP A 111 -12.58 -14.44 -14.53
C ASP A 111 -11.78 -14.23 -13.21
#